data_AF-A0AB39S6W3-F1
#
_entry.id   AF-A0AB39S6W3-F1
#
_cell.length_a   1.000
_cell.length_b   1.000
_cell.length_c   1.000
_cell.angle_alpha   90.00
_cell.angle_beta   90.00
_cell.angle_gamma   90.00
#
_symmetry.space_group_name_H-M   'P 1'
#
loop_
_entity.id
_entity.type
_entity.pdbx_description
1 polymer ?
#
loop_
_entity_poly.entity_id
_entity_poly.type
_entity_poly.pdbx_seq_one_letter_code
_entity_poly.pdbx_strand_id
1 'polypeptide(L)'
;MTRIQKYMAATAVAVALVGAPAVSYAASQGKAVSGTHQRVTEARTAIAEAAAKKAPTAQIVAPGEHVKVPGGAEIWLTEEGKYWTTPESPEPQFRSVVDGNIDLTQPGVSMQTEGVDGHYFLSGLYYGGKGTASRVEVETKAGTVHGKLLELAGRPGWGVWYATAEVPAGDDKGGLDYFGAVTVYTTHGKVYSQLKLN
;
A
#
# COMPACT_ATOMS: atom_id res chain seq x y z
N MET A 1 27.47 6.42 -35.79
CA MET A 1 28.12 5.13 -35.46
C MET A 1 27.04 4.15 -35.04
N THR A 2 26.70 3.24 -35.94
CA THR A 2 25.66 2.22 -35.82
C THR A 2 26.20 1.01 -35.08
N ARG A 3 25.49 0.48 -34.08
CA ARG A 3 25.66 -0.91 -33.64
C ARG A 3 24.30 -1.54 -33.34
N ILE A 4 23.84 -2.30 -34.32
CA ILE A 4 22.91 -3.43 -34.17
C ILE A 4 23.80 -4.68 -34.15
N GLN A 5 23.57 -5.62 -33.23
CA GLN A 5 23.32 -7.03 -33.54
C GLN A 5 23.12 -7.88 -32.28
N LYS A 6 21.97 -8.56 -32.25
CA LYS A 6 21.66 -9.76 -31.46
C LYS A 6 22.46 -10.95 -32.02
N TYR A 7 22.56 -12.02 -31.23
CA TYR A 7 22.59 -13.48 -31.55
C TYR A 7 23.45 -14.18 -30.48
N MET A 8 22.83 -14.97 -29.58
CA MET A 8 22.63 -16.43 -29.66
C MET A 8 23.92 -17.24 -29.55
N ALA A 9 24.02 -18.07 -28.51
CA ALA A 9 24.38 -19.50 -28.59
C ALA A 9 24.67 -20.04 -27.18
N ALA A 10 23.76 -20.87 -26.67
CA ALA A 10 24.00 -21.75 -25.53
C ALA A 10 24.41 -23.13 -26.07
N THR A 11 25.52 -23.65 -25.57
CA THR A 11 26.08 -24.98 -25.83
C THR A 11 26.92 -25.32 -24.58
N ALA A 12 27.04 -26.53 -24.05
CA ALA A 12 26.56 -27.85 -24.44
C ALA A 12 26.54 -28.75 -23.19
N VAL A 13 25.83 -29.87 -23.33
CA VAL A 13 25.64 -31.00 -22.41
C VAL A 13 26.95 -31.75 -22.11
N ALA A 14 27.08 -32.29 -20.89
CA ALA A 14 27.92 -33.44 -20.59
C ALA A 14 27.17 -34.45 -19.70
N VAL A 15 27.15 -35.70 -20.14
CA VAL A 15 26.50 -36.89 -19.56
C VAL A 15 27.50 -37.63 -18.66
N ALA A 16 27.03 -38.23 -17.55
CA ALA A 16 27.66 -39.43 -16.99
C ALA A 16 26.65 -40.29 -16.19
N LEU A 17 26.83 -41.61 -16.33
CA LEU A 17 25.92 -42.73 -16.06
C LEU A 17 26.02 -43.29 -14.62
N VAL A 18 25.00 -44.10 -14.28
CA VAL A 18 25.02 -45.32 -13.41
C VAL A 18 24.83 -45.16 -11.90
N GLY A 19 23.82 -45.88 -11.39
CA GLY A 19 23.79 -46.38 -10.01
C GLY A 19 22.40 -46.61 -9.44
N ALA A 20 21.70 -47.67 -9.85
CA ALA A 20 20.54 -48.17 -9.11
C ALA A 20 20.98 -49.24 -8.10
N PRO A 21 20.56 -49.16 -6.83
CA PRO A 21 20.29 -50.33 -6.03
C PRO A 21 18.78 -50.47 -5.83
N ALA A 22 18.24 -51.59 -6.30
CA ALA A 22 16.96 -52.09 -5.85
C ALA A 22 17.04 -52.34 -4.35
N VAL A 23 16.25 -51.62 -3.56
CA VAL A 23 16.02 -51.95 -2.15
C VAL A 23 14.56 -52.31 -2.01
N SER A 24 14.31 -53.61 -1.92
CA SER A 24 13.03 -54.18 -1.51
C SER A 24 12.68 -53.67 -0.12
N TYR A 25 11.64 -52.84 0.01
CA TYR A 25 11.01 -52.61 1.30
C TYR A 25 9.92 -53.66 1.50
N ALA A 26 10.23 -54.60 2.40
CA ALA A 26 9.23 -55.45 3.03
C ALA A 26 8.26 -54.57 3.83
N ALA A 27 6.97 -54.76 3.59
CA ALA A 27 5.91 -54.19 4.41
C ALA A 27 6.02 -54.76 5.83
N SER A 28 6.27 -53.89 6.82
CA SER A 28 5.98 -54.16 8.22
C SER A 28 4.87 -53.22 8.66
N GLN A 29 3.71 -53.81 8.95
CA GLN A 29 2.59 -53.12 9.58
C GLN A 29 2.96 -52.80 11.03
N GLY A 30 2.86 -51.53 11.43
CA GLY A 30 3.16 -51.15 12.81
C GLY A 30 3.13 -49.66 13.09
N LYS A 31 1.93 -49.06 13.09
CA LYS A 31 1.53 -48.00 14.03
C LYS A 31 2.48 -46.79 14.17
N ALA A 32 2.52 -45.89 13.18
CA ALA A 32 3.03 -44.52 13.35
C ALA A 32 2.53 -43.55 12.25
N VAL A 33 1.22 -43.46 12.02
CA VAL A 33 0.66 -42.56 10.97
C VAL A 33 0.21 -41.20 11.53
N SER A 34 0.15 -41.01 12.85
CA SER A 34 -0.34 -39.74 13.42
C SER A 34 0.73 -38.65 13.59
N GLY A 35 2.02 -38.97 13.67
CA GLY A 35 3.07 -37.98 13.98
C GLY A 35 3.59 -37.17 12.77
N THR A 36 3.58 -37.75 11.57
CA THR A 36 4.16 -37.11 10.38
C THR A 36 3.19 -36.11 9.75
N HIS A 37 1.88 -36.41 9.76
CA HIS A 37 0.85 -35.47 9.31
C HIS A 37 0.69 -34.29 10.27
N GLN A 38 0.85 -34.48 11.59
CA GLN A 38 0.87 -33.37 12.53
C GLN A 38 2.11 -32.50 12.32
N ARG A 39 3.32 -33.07 12.21
CA ARG A 39 4.54 -32.26 12.04
C ARG A 39 4.59 -31.50 10.71
N VAL A 40 4.06 -32.07 9.61
CA VAL A 40 3.99 -31.39 8.31
C VAL A 40 2.87 -30.34 8.30
N THR A 41 1.75 -30.58 8.99
CA THR A 41 0.69 -29.59 9.14
C THR A 41 1.13 -28.46 10.08
N GLU A 42 1.75 -28.75 11.21
CA GLU A 42 2.33 -27.75 12.14
C GLU A 42 3.47 -26.98 11.50
N ALA A 43 4.33 -27.61 10.69
CA ALA A 43 5.33 -26.88 9.91
C ALA A 43 4.68 -26.02 8.82
N ARG A 44 3.63 -26.49 8.13
CA ARG A 44 2.90 -25.67 7.13
C ARG A 44 2.09 -24.55 7.78
N THR A 45 1.51 -24.76 8.95
CA THR A 45 0.83 -23.74 9.75
C THR A 45 1.84 -22.76 10.32
N ALA A 46 3.01 -23.21 10.77
CA ALA A 46 4.10 -22.34 11.21
C ALA A 46 4.76 -21.57 10.06
N ILE A 47 4.83 -22.11 8.83
CA ILE A 47 5.29 -21.37 7.64
C ILE A 47 4.19 -20.41 7.15
N ALA A 48 2.91 -20.74 7.34
CA ALA A 48 1.78 -19.85 7.05
C ALA A 48 1.59 -18.74 8.10
N GLU A 49 1.89 -19.00 9.38
CA GLU A 49 1.93 -18.01 10.48
C GLU A 49 3.22 -17.20 10.46
N ALA A 50 4.36 -17.78 10.07
CA ALA A 50 5.63 -17.06 9.89
C ALA A 50 5.66 -16.24 8.59
N ALA A 51 4.73 -16.49 7.66
CA ALA A 51 4.31 -15.54 6.65
C ALA A 51 3.30 -14.52 7.21
N ALA A 52 3.41 -14.17 8.51
CA ALA A 52 2.88 -12.95 9.09
C ALA A 52 3.24 -11.80 8.14
N LYS A 53 2.27 -11.41 7.29
CA LYS A 53 2.45 -10.35 6.32
C LYS A 53 2.85 -9.13 7.11
N LYS A 54 4.11 -8.72 6.99
CA LYS A 54 4.62 -7.48 7.57
C LYS A 54 3.62 -6.38 7.24
N ALA A 55 3.18 -5.63 8.25
CA ALA A 55 2.22 -4.56 8.06
C ALA A 55 2.71 -3.64 6.92
N PRO A 56 1.81 -3.22 6.00
CA PRO A 56 2.20 -2.41 4.85
C PRO A 56 2.84 -1.10 5.34
N THR A 57 3.71 -0.53 4.53
CA THR A 57 4.28 0.81 4.77
C THR A 57 3.96 1.68 3.57
N ALA A 58 4.17 2.99 3.71
CA ALA A 58 4.05 3.91 2.59
C ALA A 58 4.93 3.48 1.40
N GLN A 59 4.41 3.67 0.19
CA GLN A 59 5.20 3.62 -1.02
C GLN A 59 6.13 4.83 -1.04
N ILE A 60 7.43 4.58 -1.18
CA ILE A 60 8.41 5.65 -1.34
C ILE A 60 8.43 6.07 -2.81
N VAL A 61 8.31 7.37 -3.06
CA VAL A 61 8.33 7.97 -4.39
C VAL A 61 9.46 8.98 -4.52
N ALA A 62 9.98 9.16 -5.74
CA ALA A 62 10.91 10.25 -6.01
C ALA A 62 10.17 11.60 -6.03
N PRO A 63 10.85 12.73 -5.70
CA PRO A 63 10.27 14.05 -5.92
C PRO A 63 9.85 14.24 -7.38
N GLY A 64 8.61 14.70 -7.59
CA GLY A 64 8.02 14.88 -8.92
C GLY A 64 7.60 13.59 -9.63
N GLU A 65 7.66 12.43 -8.97
CA GLU A 65 7.12 11.18 -9.52
C GLU A 65 5.58 11.19 -9.49
N HIS A 66 4.96 11.05 -10.66
CA HIS A 66 3.51 10.99 -10.81
C HIS A 66 2.98 9.58 -10.49
N VAL A 67 2.20 9.49 -9.41
CA VAL A 67 1.44 8.30 -9.03
C VAL A 67 0.03 8.39 -9.58
N LYS A 68 -0.34 7.42 -10.41
CA LYS A 68 -1.69 7.31 -10.96
C LYS A 68 -2.67 6.74 -9.93
N VAL A 69 -3.84 7.35 -9.84
CA VAL A 69 -4.95 6.95 -8.98
C VAL A 69 -6.09 6.41 -9.86
N PRO A 70 -6.84 5.38 -9.41
CA PRO A 70 -8.08 5.00 -10.08
C PRO A 70 -9.01 6.21 -10.27
N GLY A 71 -9.71 6.27 -11.41
CA GLY A 71 -10.48 7.46 -11.81
C GLY A 71 -9.67 8.54 -12.52
N GLY A 72 -8.37 8.32 -12.77
CA GLY A 72 -7.56 9.18 -13.66
C GLY A 72 -6.91 10.38 -12.99
N ALA A 73 -7.05 10.53 -11.67
CA ALA A 73 -6.27 11.51 -10.91
C ALA A 73 -4.79 11.12 -10.83
N GLU A 74 -3.91 12.10 -10.70
CA GLU A 74 -2.48 11.90 -10.48
C GLU A 74 -2.02 12.67 -9.25
N ILE A 75 -1.09 12.10 -8.48
CA ILE A 75 -0.48 12.72 -7.29
C ILE A 75 1.03 12.69 -7.45
N TRP A 76 1.71 13.77 -7.11
CA TRP A 76 3.17 13.78 -6.94
C TRP A 76 3.57 14.62 -5.73
N LEU A 77 4.72 14.29 -5.15
CA LEU A 77 5.24 14.94 -3.97
C LEU A 77 6.51 15.72 -4.35
N THR A 78 6.68 16.89 -3.75
CA THR A 78 7.96 17.62 -3.68
C THR A 78 8.30 17.84 -2.21
N GLU A 79 9.51 18.29 -1.90
CA GLU A 79 9.87 18.63 -0.51
C GLU A 79 8.93 19.70 0.09
N GLU A 80 8.35 20.55 -0.76
CA GLU A 80 7.46 21.65 -0.38
C GLU A 80 6.00 21.22 -0.17
N GLY A 81 5.58 20.09 -0.71
CA GLY A 81 4.22 19.60 -0.48
C GLY A 81 3.68 18.61 -1.52
N LYS A 82 2.35 18.47 -1.48
CA LYS A 82 1.60 17.56 -2.36
C LYS A 82 1.04 18.34 -3.55
N TYR A 83 1.23 17.81 -4.74
CA TYR A 83 0.52 18.22 -5.93
C TYR A 83 -0.43 17.12 -6.41
N TRP A 84 -1.48 17.53 -7.13
CA TRP A 84 -2.36 16.60 -7.80
C TRP A 84 -3.09 17.24 -8.98
N THR A 85 -3.63 16.39 -9.85
CA THR A 85 -4.59 16.77 -10.90
C THR A 85 -5.75 15.77 -10.89
N THR A 86 -6.88 16.21 -11.44
CA THR A 86 -8.01 15.32 -11.76
C THR A 86 -8.38 15.50 -13.23
N PRO A 87 -9.10 14.55 -13.85
CA PRO A 87 -9.61 14.73 -15.21
C PRO A 87 -10.47 15.99 -15.38
N GLU A 88 -11.19 16.39 -14.33
CA GLU A 88 -12.05 17.57 -14.31
C GLU A 88 -11.28 18.87 -14.04
N SER A 89 -10.14 18.78 -13.34
CA SER A 89 -9.21 19.88 -13.08
C SER A 89 -7.79 19.49 -13.48
N PRO A 90 -7.45 19.60 -14.78
CA PRO A 90 -6.16 19.14 -15.31
C PRO A 90 -4.98 20.06 -14.93
N GLU A 91 -5.26 21.28 -14.46
CA GLU A 91 -4.23 22.18 -13.95
C GLU A 91 -3.72 21.71 -12.58
N PRO A 92 -2.39 21.67 -12.35
CA PRO A 92 -1.83 21.23 -11.08
C PRO A 92 -2.36 22.02 -9.88
N GLN A 93 -2.96 21.30 -8.95
CA GLN A 93 -3.32 21.80 -7.62
C GLN A 93 -2.17 21.55 -6.65
N PHE A 94 -2.08 22.35 -5.58
CA PHE A 94 -0.99 22.27 -4.61
C PHE A 94 -1.46 22.43 -3.17
N ARG A 95 -0.86 21.64 -2.27
CA ARG A 95 -1.00 21.75 -0.83
C ARG A 95 0.39 21.76 -0.20
N SER A 96 0.77 22.93 0.27
CA SER A 96 2.05 23.17 0.93
C SER A 96 2.15 22.49 2.30
N VAL A 97 3.37 22.11 2.66
CA VAL A 97 3.78 21.74 4.01
C VAL A 97 4.75 22.72 4.66
N VAL A 98 5.17 23.76 3.92
CA VAL A 98 6.21 24.72 4.32
C VAL A 98 5.69 26.15 4.50
N ASP A 99 4.42 26.39 4.20
CA ASP A 99 3.79 27.72 4.29
C ASP A 99 3.44 28.16 5.73
N GLY A 100 3.69 27.31 6.73
CA GLY A 100 3.38 27.56 8.13
C GLY A 100 1.93 27.25 8.53
N ASN A 101 1.08 26.76 7.62
CA ASN A 101 -0.30 26.40 7.93
C ASN A 101 -0.43 25.03 8.61
N ILE A 102 0.66 24.25 8.66
CA ILE A 102 0.70 22.97 9.36
C ILE A 102 1.89 22.90 10.31
N ASP A 103 1.66 22.35 11.49
CA ASP A 103 2.69 22.05 12.48
C ASP A 103 3.11 20.58 12.35
N LEU A 104 4.26 20.33 11.71
CA LEU A 104 4.81 18.99 11.52
C LEU A 104 5.27 18.33 12.84
N THR A 105 5.35 19.08 13.94
CA THR A 105 5.75 18.54 15.26
C THR A 105 4.59 17.88 16.00
N GLN A 106 3.35 18.14 15.57
CA GLN A 106 2.14 17.57 16.15
C GLN A 106 1.52 16.56 15.17
N PRO A 107 1.01 15.41 15.67
CA PRO A 107 0.30 14.47 14.82
C PRO A 107 -0.90 15.12 14.13
N GLY A 108 -0.94 15.02 12.81
CA GLY A 108 -2.03 15.55 12.00
C GLY A 108 -2.34 14.69 10.78
N VAL A 109 -3.58 14.82 10.31
CA VAL A 109 -4.02 14.30 9.02
C VAL A 109 -5.04 15.28 8.44
N SER A 110 -4.95 15.54 7.14
CA SER A 110 -5.92 16.34 6.41
C SER A 110 -6.73 15.47 5.46
N MET A 111 -7.85 16.02 4.98
CA MET A 111 -8.66 15.41 3.94
C MET A 111 -9.08 16.46 2.92
N GLN A 112 -9.04 16.06 1.65
CA GLN A 112 -9.61 16.74 0.50
C GLN A 112 -10.45 15.72 -0.24
N THR A 113 -11.58 16.19 -0.75
CA THR A 113 -12.58 15.39 -1.46
C THR A 113 -12.90 16.08 -2.76
N GLU A 114 -12.80 15.37 -3.87
CA GLU A 114 -13.21 15.82 -5.20
C GLU A 114 -14.08 14.74 -5.84
N GLY A 115 -15.17 15.13 -6.49
CA GLY A 115 -15.92 14.23 -7.36
C GLY A 115 -15.13 14.03 -8.66
N VAL A 116 -14.99 12.77 -9.10
CA VAL A 116 -14.34 12.40 -10.35
C VAL A 116 -15.06 11.19 -10.93
N ASP A 117 -15.72 11.36 -12.08
CA ASP A 117 -16.37 10.27 -12.83
C ASP A 117 -17.30 9.38 -11.99
N GLY A 118 -18.15 9.99 -11.15
CA GLY A 118 -19.10 9.27 -10.30
C GLY A 118 -18.49 8.62 -9.05
N HIS A 119 -17.22 8.87 -8.77
CA HIS A 119 -16.50 8.45 -7.56
C HIS A 119 -15.98 9.67 -6.80
N TYR A 120 -15.74 9.53 -5.51
CA TYR A 120 -14.89 10.49 -4.79
C TYR A 120 -13.43 10.11 -4.94
N PHE A 121 -12.61 11.06 -5.38
CA PHE A 121 -11.18 11.07 -5.13
C PHE A 121 -10.92 11.70 -3.76
N LEU A 122 -10.34 10.91 -2.86
CA LEU A 122 -9.99 11.32 -1.51
C LEU A 122 -8.48 11.40 -1.40
N SER A 123 -7.95 12.49 -0.86
CA SER A 123 -6.52 12.58 -0.56
C SER A 123 -6.22 13.53 0.59
N GLY A 124 -5.03 13.42 1.15
CA GLY A 124 -4.62 14.31 2.24
C GLY A 124 -3.19 14.12 2.68
N LEU A 125 -2.75 14.97 3.60
CA LEU A 125 -1.45 14.87 4.24
C LEU A 125 -1.58 14.07 5.53
N TYR A 126 -0.52 13.40 5.95
CA TYR A 126 -0.34 12.94 7.32
C TYR A 126 1.07 13.30 7.80
N TYR A 127 1.22 13.66 9.07
CA TYR A 127 2.48 14.17 9.60
C TYR A 127 2.54 14.09 11.13
N GLY A 128 3.75 14.26 11.68
CA GLY A 128 4.00 14.44 13.12
C GLY A 128 3.66 13.25 14.03
N GLY A 129 3.13 12.16 13.48
CA GLY A 129 2.79 10.96 14.23
C GLY A 129 4.01 10.16 14.65
N LYS A 130 3.88 9.40 15.75
CA LYS A 130 4.94 8.53 16.27
C LYS A 130 4.85 7.12 15.67
N GLY A 131 6.00 6.57 15.30
CA GLY A 131 6.10 5.24 14.68
C GLY A 131 6.03 5.30 13.15
N THR A 132 5.87 4.15 12.51
CA THR A 132 5.82 4.04 11.04
C THR A 132 4.37 3.97 10.58
N ALA A 133 3.93 4.93 9.78
CA ALA A 133 2.60 4.92 9.15
C ALA A 133 2.43 3.68 8.26
N SER A 134 1.20 3.14 8.24
CA SER A 134 0.95 1.80 7.66
C SER A 134 -0.37 1.67 6.93
N ARG A 135 -1.47 2.09 7.55
CA ARG A 135 -2.81 1.95 6.99
C ARG A 135 -3.56 3.26 7.19
N VAL A 136 -4.36 3.67 6.21
CA VAL A 136 -5.35 4.73 6.42
C VAL A 136 -6.74 4.15 6.27
N GLU A 137 -7.64 4.58 7.14
CA GLU A 137 -9.05 4.25 7.11
C GLU A 137 -9.85 5.55 7.04
N VAL A 138 -10.78 5.59 6.10
CA VAL A 138 -11.78 6.65 5.99
C VAL A 138 -13.12 6.04 6.33
N GLU A 139 -13.75 6.53 7.38
CA GLU A 139 -15.10 6.13 7.76
C GLU A 139 -16.10 6.88 6.86
N THR A 140 -17.00 6.14 6.23
CA THR A 140 -18.09 6.70 5.43
C THR A 140 -19.42 6.08 5.86
N LYS A 141 -20.55 6.72 5.52
CA LYS A 141 -21.88 6.14 5.78
C LYS A 141 -22.10 4.78 5.07
N ALA A 142 -21.38 4.47 3.99
CA ALA A 142 -21.46 3.19 3.30
C ALA A 142 -20.49 2.13 3.84
N GLY A 143 -19.57 2.51 4.74
CA GLY A 143 -18.56 1.64 5.31
C GLY A 143 -17.15 2.23 5.29
N THR A 144 -16.16 1.45 5.71
CA THR A 144 -14.76 1.88 5.77
C THR A 144 -14.08 1.75 4.42
N VAL A 145 -13.47 2.84 3.96
CA VAL A 145 -12.61 2.87 2.78
C VAL A 145 -11.14 2.83 3.22
N HIS A 146 -10.36 1.97 2.59
CA HIS A 146 -8.92 1.87 2.85
C HIS A 146 -8.14 2.66 1.79
N GLY A 147 -7.25 3.53 2.25
CA GLY A 147 -6.37 4.28 1.35
C GLY A 147 -4.96 3.70 1.25
N LYS A 148 -4.20 4.32 0.36
CA LYS A 148 -2.77 4.08 0.13
C LYS A 148 -1.97 5.25 0.70
N LEU A 149 -0.72 4.99 1.05
CA LEU A 149 0.21 5.95 1.64
C LEU A 149 1.42 6.14 0.71
N LEU A 150 1.85 7.39 0.55
CA LEU A 150 3.02 7.82 -0.20
C LEU A 150 3.93 8.65 0.73
N GLU A 151 5.25 8.48 0.61
CA GLU A 151 6.25 9.33 1.27
C GLU A 151 7.40 9.62 0.30
N LEU A 152 8.07 10.75 0.50
CA LEU A 152 9.38 10.96 -0.11
C LEU A 152 10.46 10.17 0.63
N ALA A 153 11.51 9.79 -0.09
CA ALA A 153 12.72 9.27 0.53
C ALA A 153 13.34 10.32 1.48
N GLY A 154 14.11 9.87 2.48
CA GLY A 154 14.87 10.78 3.35
C GLY A 154 14.17 11.25 4.63
N ARG A 155 12.98 10.70 4.95
CA ARG A 155 12.22 10.99 6.19
C ARG A 155 11.84 12.47 6.34
N PRO A 156 11.01 13.00 5.43
CA PRO A 156 10.59 14.41 5.48
C PRO A 156 9.68 14.76 6.67
N GLY A 157 9.21 13.77 7.44
CA GLY A 157 8.33 13.99 8.61
C GLY A 157 6.84 14.09 8.26
N TRP A 158 6.50 13.92 6.99
CA TRP A 158 5.13 13.92 6.46
C TRP A 158 5.01 12.96 5.26
N GLY A 159 3.77 12.65 4.90
CA GLY A 159 3.44 11.91 3.68
C GLY A 159 2.05 12.24 3.19
N VAL A 160 1.65 11.58 2.10
CA VAL A 160 0.34 11.73 1.46
C VAL A 160 -0.43 10.43 1.56
N TRP A 161 -1.73 10.51 1.80
CA TRP A 161 -2.63 9.39 1.63
C TRP A 161 -3.64 9.66 0.52
N TYR A 162 -4.15 8.61 -0.11
CA TYR A 162 -5.24 8.71 -1.08
C TYR A 162 -6.12 7.47 -1.11
N ALA A 163 -7.38 7.66 -1.51
CA ALA A 163 -8.35 6.59 -1.70
C ALA A 163 -9.39 6.99 -2.74
N THR A 164 -10.20 6.02 -3.16
CA THR A 164 -11.40 6.27 -3.97
C THR A 164 -12.60 5.67 -3.26
N ALA A 165 -13.72 6.39 -3.25
CA ALA A 165 -14.98 5.94 -2.67
C ALA A 165 -16.12 6.09 -3.68
N GLU A 166 -17.17 5.28 -3.54
CA GLU A 166 -18.40 5.49 -4.30
C GLU A 166 -19.13 6.74 -3.79
N VAL A 167 -19.74 7.47 -4.72
CA VAL A 167 -20.63 8.60 -4.42
C VAL A 167 -22.02 8.03 -4.08
N PRO A 168 -22.59 8.36 -2.91
CA PRO A 168 -23.94 7.93 -2.57
C PRO A 168 -24.98 8.40 -3.59
N ALA A 169 -25.99 7.57 -3.86
CA ALA A 169 -27.08 7.95 -4.73
C ALA A 169 -27.80 9.20 -4.18
N GLY A 170 -27.89 10.25 -5.00
CA GLY A 170 -28.49 11.53 -4.62
C GLY A 170 -27.56 12.50 -3.88
N ASP A 171 -26.27 12.21 -3.81
CA ASP A 171 -25.24 13.14 -3.35
C ASP A 171 -24.42 13.67 -4.55
N ASP A 172 -25.01 14.60 -5.28
CA ASP A 172 -24.38 15.30 -6.39
C ASP A 172 -23.43 16.44 -5.93
N LYS A 173 -23.17 16.58 -4.61
CA LYS A 173 -22.43 17.73 -4.06
C LYS A 173 -21.25 17.41 -3.16
N GLY A 174 -20.98 16.15 -2.81
CA GLY A 174 -19.75 15.82 -2.09
C GLY A 174 -19.74 16.34 -0.66
N GLY A 175 -20.86 16.18 0.04
CA GLY A 175 -21.00 16.64 1.41
C GLY A 175 -19.97 15.98 2.34
N LEU A 176 -19.28 16.79 3.16
CA LEU A 176 -18.37 16.27 4.18
C LEU A 176 -19.10 15.42 5.24
N ASP A 177 -20.41 15.58 5.38
CA ASP A 177 -21.27 14.83 6.29
C ASP A 177 -21.38 13.35 5.92
N TYR A 178 -20.98 12.95 4.71
CA TYR A 178 -20.86 11.54 4.33
C TYR A 178 -19.69 10.84 5.03
N PHE A 179 -18.66 11.60 5.44
CA PHE A 179 -17.43 11.09 6.03
C PHE A 179 -17.43 11.31 7.55
N GLY A 180 -17.01 10.30 8.32
CA GLY A 180 -16.96 10.37 9.78
C GLY A 180 -15.57 10.68 10.34
N ALA A 181 -14.54 10.00 9.83
CA ALA A 181 -13.17 10.21 10.28
C ALA A 181 -12.16 9.72 9.24
N VAL A 182 -10.96 10.30 9.29
CA VAL A 182 -9.77 9.76 8.65
C VAL A 182 -8.78 9.39 9.75
N THR A 183 -8.38 8.13 9.79
CA THR A 183 -7.41 7.64 10.77
C THR A 183 -6.23 6.98 10.07
N VAL A 184 -5.02 7.46 10.35
CA VAL A 184 -3.78 6.79 9.96
C VAL A 184 -3.32 5.92 11.12
N TYR A 185 -3.02 4.66 10.85
CA TYR A 185 -2.51 3.70 11.80
C TYR A 185 -1.04 3.40 11.54
N THR A 186 -0.33 3.07 12.61
CA THR A 186 1.05 2.58 12.57
C THR A 186 1.10 1.09 12.22
N THR A 187 2.29 0.58 11.90
CA THR A 187 2.55 -0.85 11.68
C THR A 187 2.24 -1.73 12.90
N HIS A 188 2.10 -1.14 14.09
CA HIS A 188 1.69 -1.83 15.32
C HIS A 188 0.20 -1.65 15.65
N GLY A 189 -0.60 -1.09 14.74
CA GLY A 189 -2.03 -0.85 14.93
C GLY A 189 -2.38 0.32 15.87
N LYS A 190 -1.40 1.09 16.34
CA LYS A 190 -1.65 2.32 17.10
C LYS A 190 -2.05 3.45 16.16
N VAL A 191 -2.86 4.39 16.62
CA VAL A 191 -3.17 5.62 15.86
C VAL A 191 -1.89 6.44 15.68
N TYR A 192 -1.56 6.73 14.42
CA TYR A 192 -0.51 7.65 14.01
C TYR A 192 -1.02 9.09 14.04
N SER A 193 -2.19 9.35 13.44
CA SER A 193 -2.93 10.62 13.49
C SER A 193 -4.41 10.38 13.12
N GLN A 194 -5.29 11.31 13.51
CA GLN A 194 -6.73 11.22 13.23
C GLN A 194 -7.34 12.61 13.00
N LEU A 195 -8.27 12.67 12.05
CA LEU A 195 -9.17 13.79 11.81
C LEU A 195 -10.61 13.30 11.94
N LYS A 196 -11.42 13.96 12.76
CA LYS A 196 -12.86 13.71 12.86
C LYS A 196 -13.61 14.71 11.98
N LEU A 197 -14.65 14.24 11.33
CA LEU A 197 -15.49 14.96 10.38
C LEU A 197 -16.92 14.84 10.92
N ASN A 198 -17.52 15.98 11.27
CA ASN A 198 -18.79 16.04 12.00
C ASN A 198 -19.96 16.24 11.05
#